data_AF-A0A1I3X134-F1
#
_entry.id   AF-A0A1I3X134-F1
#
_cell.length_a   1.000
_cell.length_b   1.000
_cell.length_c   1.000
_cell.angle_alpha   90.00
_cell.angle_beta   90.00
_cell.angle_gamma   90.00
#
_symmetry.space_group_name_H-M   'P 1'
#
loop_
_entity.id
_entity.type
_entity.pdbx_description
1 polymer ?
#
loop_
_entity_poly.entity_id
_entity_poly.type
_entity_poly.pdbx_seq_one_letter_code
_entity_poly.pdbx_strand_id
1 'polypeptide(L)'
;MNKLMIAVAVTILGVSTAKAAPLYECGGDPACQAKRDSMSRATYDRNINQCLASAGATREQWRAHAVPKPAADKVRACLAARG
;
A
#
# COMPACT_ATOMS: atom_id res chain seq x y z
N MET A 1 50.07 -24.47 12.17
CA MET A 1 49.17 -24.77 11.02
C MET A 1 47.79 -25.01 11.59
N ASN A 2 46.79 -24.17 11.26
CA ASN A 2 45.38 -24.57 11.21
C ASN A 2 44.59 -23.45 10.51
N LYS A 3 44.32 -23.69 9.23
CA LYS A 3 43.51 -22.85 8.35
C LYS A 3 42.04 -23.10 8.70
N LEU A 4 41.47 -22.27 9.58
CA LEU A 4 40.02 -22.22 9.74
C LEU A 4 39.47 -21.26 8.68
N MET A 5 38.96 -21.85 7.60
CA MET A 5 38.32 -21.14 6.51
C MET A 5 37.08 -20.41 7.02
N ILE A 6 37.07 -19.12 6.75
CA ILE A 6 35.95 -18.21 6.92
C ILE A 6 34.85 -18.64 5.94
N ALA A 7 33.76 -19.19 6.46
CA ALA A 7 32.52 -19.35 5.72
C ALA A 7 31.61 -18.16 6.02
N VAL A 8 31.76 -17.06 5.26
CA VAL A 8 30.76 -15.99 5.25
C VAL A 8 29.56 -16.49 4.44
N ALA A 9 28.58 -17.07 5.12
CA ALA A 9 27.24 -17.21 4.57
C ALA A 9 26.64 -15.81 4.45
N VAL A 10 26.83 -15.16 3.29
CA VAL A 10 26.09 -13.95 2.93
C VAL A 10 24.66 -14.38 2.68
N THR A 11 23.87 -14.44 3.75
CA THR A 11 22.42 -14.52 3.67
C THR A 11 21.96 -13.19 3.07
N ILE A 12 21.79 -13.18 1.75
CA ILE A 12 21.11 -12.08 1.05
C ILE A 12 19.66 -12.15 1.50
N LEU A 13 19.38 -11.62 2.69
CA LEU A 13 18.05 -11.22 3.10
C LEU A 13 17.65 -10.18 2.06
N GLY A 14 16.90 -10.63 1.05
CA GLY A 14 16.22 -9.79 0.10
C GLY A 14 15.30 -8.88 0.90
N VAL A 15 15.83 -7.74 1.32
CA VAL A 15 15.07 -6.64 1.88
C VAL A 15 14.23 -6.17 0.70
N SER A 16 13.08 -6.80 0.55
CA SER A 16 12.00 -6.27 -0.26
C SER A 16 11.76 -4.91 0.35
N THR A 17 12.34 -3.89 -0.26
CA THR A 17 11.92 -2.51 -0.05
C THR A 17 10.53 -2.44 -0.63
N ALA A 18 9.56 -3.02 0.08
CA ALA A 18 8.18 -2.61 0.01
C ALA A 18 8.27 -1.12 0.31
N LYS A 19 8.36 -0.31 -0.75
CA LYS A 19 8.31 1.14 -0.63
C LYS A 19 7.01 1.38 0.08
N ALA A 20 7.09 1.64 1.38
CA ALA A 20 5.95 2.09 2.16
C ALA A 20 5.39 3.22 1.33
N ALA A 21 4.22 2.98 0.75
CA ALA A 21 3.60 4.00 -0.06
C ALA A 21 3.43 5.25 0.80
N PRO A 22 3.36 6.40 0.14
CA PRO A 22 3.52 7.65 0.84
C PRO A 22 2.46 7.80 1.92
N LEU A 23 2.87 8.25 3.12
CA LEU A 23 1.93 8.52 4.22
C LEU A 23 0.80 9.49 3.80
N TYR A 24 1.07 10.34 2.79
CA TYR A 24 0.08 11.24 2.20
C TYR A 24 -1.04 10.52 1.42
N GLU A 25 -0.91 9.27 1.00
CA GLU A 25 -2.02 8.60 0.29
C GLU A 25 -3.16 8.19 1.22
N CYS A 26 -2.85 8.02 2.51
CA CYS A 26 -3.79 7.64 3.54
C CYS A 26 -4.00 8.74 4.59
N GLY A 27 -3.25 9.85 4.53
CA GLY A 27 -3.44 10.99 5.43
C GLY A 27 -3.20 10.64 6.89
N GLY A 28 -2.36 9.64 7.13
CA GLY A 28 -2.13 9.08 8.48
C GLY A 28 -3.22 8.12 8.98
N ASP A 29 -4.23 7.76 8.17
CA ASP A 29 -5.23 6.72 8.53
C ASP A 29 -4.55 5.34 8.61
N PRO A 30 -4.45 4.73 9.81
CA PRO A 30 -3.71 3.49 10.00
C PRO A 30 -4.42 2.29 9.34
N ALA A 31 -5.74 2.33 9.19
CA ALA A 31 -6.48 1.25 8.53
C ALA A 31 -6.27 1.28 7.01
N CYS A 32 -6.28 2.47 6.40
CA CYS A 32 -5.92 2.66 5.00
C CYS A 32 -4.47 2.19 4.74
N GLN A 33 -3.56 2.58 5.61
CA GLN A 33 -2.15 2.22 5.53
C GLN A 33 -1.94 0.71 5.63
N ALA A 34 -2.51 0.06 6.64
CA ALA A 34 -2.42 -1.39 6.83
C ALA A 34 -3.01 -2.17 5.64
N LYS A 35 -4.15 -1.71 5.11
CA LYS A 35 -4.79 -2.35 3.95
C LYS A 35 -3.95 -2.23 2.68
N ARG A 36 -3.33 -1.06 2.47
CA ARG A 36 -2.43 -0.87 1.35
C ARG A 36 -1.18 -1.74 1.48
N ASP A 37 -0.61 -1.81 2.68
CA ASP A 37 0.59 -2.59 2.96
C ASP A 37 0.33 -4.11 2.88
N SER A 38 -0.93 -4.56 3.04
CA SER A 38 -1.31 -5.97 2.83
C SER A 38 -1.38 -6.40 1.36
N MET A 39 -1.17 -5.47 0.41
CA MET A 39 -1.25 -5.73 -1.03
C MET A 39 0.02 -5.31 -1.75
N SER A 40 0.28 -5.92 -2.92
CA SER A 40 1.29 -5.37 -3.82
C SER A 40 0.83 -4.01 -4.36
N ARG A 41 1.77 -3.08 -4.55
CA ARG A 41 1.48 -1.73 -5.05
C ARG A 41 0.62 -1.72 -6.32
N ALA A 42 0.92 -2.61 -7.27
CA ALA A 42 0.17 -2.73 -8.52
C ALA A 42 -1.28 -3.22 -8.31
N THR A 43 -1.50 -4.09 -7.32
CA THR A 43 -2.85 -4.55 -6.95
C THR A 43 -3.63 -3.44 -6.28
N TYR A 44 -3.00 -2.73 -5.33
CA TYR A 44 -3.59 -1.58 -4.69
C TYR A 44 -3.99 -0.51 -5.70
N ASP A 45 -3.06 -0.08 -6.58
CA ASP A 45 -3.29 0.95 -7.60
C ASP A 45 -4.45 0.59 -8.54
N ARG A 46 -4.59 -0.68 -8.91
CA ARG A 46 -5.71 -1.17 -9.71
C ARG A 46 -7.03 -1.08 -8.95
N ASN A 47 -7.05 -1.63 -7.74
CA ASN A 47 -8.27 -1.72 -6.93
C ASN A 47 -8.76 -0.33 -6.51
N ILE A 48 -7.87 0.55 -6.05
CA ILE A 48 -8.22 1.92 -5.64
C ILE A 48 -8.77 2.73 -6.82
N ASN A 49 -8.20 2.63 -8.02
CA ASN A 49 -8.72 3.33 -9.20
C ASN A 49 -10.15 2.89 -9.55
N GLN A 50 -10.43 1.58 -9.50
CA GLN A 50 -11.78 1.06 -9.75
C GLN A 50 -12.77 1.49 -8.65
N CYS A 51 -12.35 1.43 -7.39
CA CYS A 51 -13.18 1.82 -6.25
C CYS A 51 -13.50 3.32 -6.29
N LEU A 52 -12.52 4.16 -6.61
CA LEU A 52 -12.70 5.60 -6.77
C LEU A 52 -13.68 5.92 -7.90
N ALA A 53 -13.52 5.30 -9.06
CA ALA A 53 -14.45 5.47 -10.18
C ALA A 53 -15.89 5.11 -9.79
N SER A 54 -16.08 3.99 -9.06
CA SER A 54 -17.41 3.58 -8.58
C SER A 54 -18.02 4.54 -7.55
N ALA A 55 -17.18 5.26 -6.81
CA ALA A 55 -17.60 6.24 -5.80
C ALA A 55 -17.74 7.66 -6.37
N GLY A 56 -17.45 7.87 -7.66
CA GLY A 56 -17.47 9.18 -8.31
C GLY A 56 -16.33 10.11 -7.87
N ALA A 57 -15.19 9.54 -7.45
CA ALA A 57 -14.02 10.28 -6.98
C ALA A 57 -12.80 10.01 -7.88
N THR A 58 -11.81 10.91 -7.86
CA THR A 58 -10.56 10.75 -8.63
C THR A 58 -9.38 10.37 -7.76
N ARG A 59 -8.31 9.91 -8.42
CA ARG A 59 -7.03 9.61 -7.76
C ARG A 59 -6.39 10.85 -7.17
N GLU A 60 -6.50 12.01 -7.84
CA GLU A 60 -6.02 13.28 -7.29
C GLU A 60 -6.79 13.66 -6.03
N GLN A 61 -8.12 13.59 -6.05
CA GLN A 61 -8.94 13.89 -4.87
C GLN A 61 -8.59 12.98 -3.70
N TRP A 62 -8.37 11.69 -3.94
CA TRP A 62 -7.96 10.73 -2.91
C TRP A 62 -6.61 11.10 -2.28
N ARG A 63 -5.61 11.41 -3.12
CA ARG A 63 -4.27 11.85 -2.67
C ARG A 63 -4.28 13.19 -1.97
N ALA A 64 -5.19 14.08 -2.35
CA ALA A 64 -5.37 15.39 -1.74
C ALA A 64 -6.26 15.35 -0.48
N HIS A 65 -6.76 14.17 -0.07
CA HIS A 65 -7.75 14.02 1.01
C HIS A 65 -9.02 14.86 0.81
N ALA A 66 -9.37 15.15 -0.43
CA ALA A 66 -10.50 15.99 -0.82
C ALA A 66 -11.76 15.16 -1.16
N VAL A 67 -11.71 13.84 -1.03
CA VAL A 67 -12.88 12.98 -1.27
C VAL A 67 -13.89 13.17 -0.13
N PRO A 68 -15.15 13.56 -0.42
CA PRO A 68 -16.18 13.71 0.61
C PRO A 68 -16.36 12.41 1.41
N LYS A 69 -16.59 12.52 2.72
CA LYS A 69 -16.69 11.36 3.63
C LYS A 69 -17.60 10.24 3.11
N PRO A 70 -18.82 10.50 2.59
CA PRO A 70 -19.68 9.43 2.06
C PRO A 70 -19.06 8.66 0.88
N ALA A 71 -18.31 9.34 0.01
CA ALA A 71 -17.61 8.72 -1.11
C ALA A 71 -16.35 7.97 -0.61
N ALA A 72 -15.62 8.54 0.33
CA ALA A 72 -14.45 7.88 0.93
C ALA A 72 -14.83 6.59 1.65
N ASP A 73 -15.97 6.56 2.36
CA ASP A 73 -16.47 5.37 3.03
C ASP A 73 -16.85 4.26 2.02
N LYS A 74 -17.42 4.61 0.86
CA LYS A 74 -17.64 3.66 -0.25
C LYS A 74 -16.33 3.10 -0.81
N VAL A 75 -15.31 3.94 -0.98
CA VAL A 75 -13.98 3.52 -1.45
C VAL A 75 -13.36 2.53 -0.47
N ARG A 76 -13.41 2.82 0.84
CA ARG A 76 -12.92 1.93 1.90
C ARG A 76 -13.66 0.59 1.90
N ALA A 77 -14.99 0.60 1.80
CA ALA A 77 -15.79 -0.62 1.73
C ALA A 77 -15.46 -1.46 0.47
N CYS A 78 -15.29 -0.80 -0.67
CA CYS A 78 -14.87 -1.46 -1.92
C CYS A 78 -13.47 -2.10 -1.79
N LEU A 79 -12.50 -1.39 -1.19
CA LEU A 79 -11.16 -1.93 -0.93
C LEU A 79 -11.19 -3.08 0.07
N ALA A 80 -12.06 -3.04 1.09
CA ALA A 80 -12.21 -4.13 2.05
C ALA A 80 -12.73 -5.42 1.38
N ALA A 81 -13.56 -5.30 0.35
CA ALA A 81 -14.11 -6.45 -0.39
C ALA A 81 -13.19 -7.00 -1.51
N ARG A 82 -12.25 -6.19 -2.02
CA ARG A 82 -11.47 -6.51 -3.24
C ARG A 82 -9.96 -6.60 -3.04
N GLY A 83 -9.45 -6.00 -1.99
CA GLY A 83 -8.03 -6.03 -1.61
C GLY A 83 -7.81 -6.83 -0.36
#